data_AF-X1RNY7-F1
#
_entry.id   AF-X1RNY7-F1
#
_cell.length_a   1.000
_cell.length_b   1.000
_cell.length_c   1.000
_cell.angle_alpha   90.00
_cell.angle_beta   90.00
_cell.angle_gamma   90.00
#
_symmetry.space_group_name_H-M   'P 1'
#
loop_
_entity.id
_entity.type
_entity.pdbx_description
1 polymer ?
#
loop_
_entity_poly.entity_id
_entity_poly.type
_entity_poly.pdbx_seq_one_letter_code
_entity_poly.pdbx_strand_id
1 'polypeptide(L)'
;MKIYIMVDLEGITGVVSSERQARPGSDGYEQARSLLMSDLNAAIEGALEGGATEIVVYDMHYYGLNVILNELHPRAKIIMGNPHVVPPELGLNGSYQGMMMVGYHAMAETKGALLPHTYALDMKSLYLNGVLMGEIGLEAAIAG
;
A
#
# COMPACT_ATOMS: atom_id res chain seq x y z
N MET A 1 -9.89 17.13 -7.35
CA MET A 1 -8.66 16.73 -6.65
C MET A 1 -8.39 15.26 -6.93
N LYS A 2 -7.20 14.92 -7.42
CA LYS A 2 -6.79 13.54 -7.74
C LYS A 2 -5.85 13.03 -6.64
N ILE A 3 -6.22 11.92 -6.02
CA ILE A 3 -5.45 11.28 -4.93
C ILE A 3 -4.96 9.92 -5.37
N TYR A 4 -3.71 9.62 -5.05
CA TYR A 4 -3.11 8.31 -5.24
C TYR A 4 -3.07 7.58 -3.89
N ILE A 5 -3.51 6.34 -3.83
CA ILE A 5 -3.47 5.54 -2.61
C ILE A 5 -2.62 4.31 -2.91
N MET A 6 -1.51 4.15 -2.21
CA MET A 6 -0.74 2.90 -2.22
C MET A 6 -1.17 2.09 -1.01
N VAL A 7 -1.52 0.84 -1.23
CA VAL A 7 -1.95 -0.07 -0.17
C VAL A 7 -0.96 -1.22 -0.04
N ASP A 8 -0.70 -1.55 1.21
CA ASP A 8 0.12 -2.67 1.66
C ASP A 8 -0.65 -3.45 2.74
N LEU A 9 -0.21 -4.65 3.15
CA LEU A 9 -0.99 -5.54 4.02
C LEU A 9 -0.47 -5.65 5.46
N GLU A 10 0.83 -5.59 5.69
CA GLU A 10 1.45 -5.85 7.00
C GLU A 10 1.01 -4.87 8.09
N GLY A 11 0.76 -3.61 7.70
CA GLY A 11 0.33 -2.54 8.60
C GLY A 11 -1.19 -2.35 8.66
N ILE A 12 -1.97 -3.19 7.99
CA ILE A 12 -3.45 -3.13 8.05
C ILE A 12 -3.93 -3.52 9.45
N THR A 13 -5.02 -2.88 9.87
CA THR A 13 -5.67 -3.14 11.16
C THR A 13 -5.88 -4.63 11.38
N GLY A 14 -5.34 -5.17 12.49
CA GLY A 14 -5.52 -6.56 12.89
C GLY A 14 -4.58 -7.57 12.22
N VAL A 15 -3.68 -7.13 11.33
CA VAL A 15 -2.60 -7.97 10.79
C VAL A 15 -1.42 -7.94 11.76
N VAL A 16 -1.03 -9.12 12.26
CA VAL A 16 0.03 -9.26 13.27
C VAL A 16 1.04 -10.38 12.93
N SER A 17 0.82 -11.11 11.83
CA SER A 17 1.69 -12.20 11.42
C SER A 17 1.88 -12.22 9.91
N SER A 18 3.13 -12.07 9.46
CA SER A 18 3.48 -12.18 8.04
C SER A 18 3.11 -13.56 7.48
N GLU A 19 3.54 -14.63 8.15
CA GLU A 19 3.33 -16.00 7.66
C GLU A 19 1.88 -16.49 7.68
N ARG A 20 1.07 -15.98 8.61
CA ARG A 20 -0.32 -16.44 8.78
C ARG A 20 -1.38 -15.53 8.20
N GLN A 21 -1.07 -14.24 8.01
CA GLN A 21 -2.06 -13.25 7.57
C GLN A 21 -1.59 -12.45 6.37
N ALA A 22 -0.31 -12.07 6.28
CA ALA A 22 0.17 -11.27 5.14
C ALA A 22 0.55 -12.12 3.93
N ARG A 23 0.88 -13.40 4.09
CA ARG A 23 1.33 -14.24 2.97
C ARG A 23 0.17 -14.82 2.16
N PRO A 24 0.14 -14.66 0.82
CA PRO A 24 -0.87 -15.29 -0.03
C PRO A 24 -0.96 -16.81 0.17
N GLY A 25 -2.19 -17.31 0.35
CA GLY A 25 -2.48 -18.72 0.58
C GLY A 25 -2.30 -19.21 2.03
N SER A 26 -1.96 -18.32 2.96
CA SER A 26 -1.95 -18.64 4.40
C SER A 26 -3.36 -18.63 5.01
N ASP A 27 -3.55 -19.34 6.12
CA ASP A 27 -4.87 -19.57 6.74
C ASP A 27 -5.64 -18.29 7.08
N GLY A 28 -4.94 -17.21 7.45
CA GLY A 28 -5.53 -15.92 7.83
C GLY A 28 -5.51 -14.87 6.72
N TYR A 29 -5.04 -15.21 5.52
CA TYR A 29 -4.88 -14.25 4.42
C TYR A 29 -6.21 -13.64 3.96
N GLU A 30 -7.27 -14.45 3.81
CA GLU A 30 -8.58 -13.92 3.41
C GLU A 30 -9.22 -13.01 4.47
N GLN A 31 -8.97 -13.31 5.76
CA GLN A 31 -9.36 -12.40 6.84
C GLN A 31 -8.59 -11.07 6.74
N ALA A 32 -7.27 -11.14 6.51
CA ALA A 32 -6.44 -9.95 6.34
C ALA A 32 -6.89 -9.10 5.15
N ARG A 33 -7.27 -9.73 4.02
CA ARG A 33 -7.84 -9.03 2.85
C ARG A 33 -9.15 -8.32 3.17
N SER A 34 -10.04 -8.94 3.96
CA SER A 34 -11.28 -8.30 4.39
C SER A 34 -11.03 -7.07 5.29
N LEU A 35 -10.02 -7.16 6.17
CA LEU A 35 -9.57 -6.03 6.99
C LEU A 35 -8.93 -4.92 6.11
N LEU A 36 -8.13 -5.31 5.10
CA LEU A 36 -7.57 -4.38 4.12
C LEU A 36 -8.67 -3.62 3.39
N MET A 37 -9.74 -4.31 2.97
CA MET A 37 -10.87 -3.65 2.31
C MET A 37 -11.52 -2.61 3.22
N SER A 38 -11.61 -2.88 4.53
CA SER A 38 -12.18 -1.94 5.49
C SER A 38 -11.32 -0.67 5.61
N ASP A 39 -10.01 -0.82 5.83
CA ASP A 39 -9.08 0.30 5.97
C ASP A 39 -8.95 1.10 4.66
N LEU A 40 -8.85 0.42 3.52
CA LEU A 40 -8.76 1.04 2.21
C LEU A 40 -10.03 1.83 1.86
N ASN A 41 -11.20 1.24 2.05
CA ASN A 41 -12.46 1.93 1.74
C ASN A 41 -12.68 3.12 2.68
N ALA A 42 -12.30 3.03 3.96
CA ALA A 42 -12.34 4.16 4.87
C ALA A 42 -11.40 5.30 4.42
N ALA A 43 -10.19 4.98 3.94
CA ALA A 43 -9.28 5.98 3.38
C ALA A 43 -9.84 6.63 2.10
N ILE A 44 -10.50 5.85 1.24
CA ILE A 44 -11.18 6.34 0.04
C ILE A 44 -12.33 7.29 0.42
N GLU A 45 -13.19 6.90 1.37
CA GLU A 45 -14.29 7.72 1.86
C GLU A 45 -13.78 9.04 2.45
N GLY A 46 -12.76 8.99 3.31
CA GLY A 46 -12.14 10.19 3.88
C GLY A 46 -11.53 11.11 2.80
N ALA A 47 -10.91 10.55 1.76
CA ALA A 47 -10.41 11.34 0.64
C ALA A 47 -11.56 12.02 -0.14
N LEU A 48 -12.67 11.32 -0.38
CA LEU A 48 -13.85 11.87 -1.05
C LEU A 48 -14.50 12.98 -0.23
N GLU A 49 -14.65 12.79 1.08
CA GLU A 49 -15.12 13.82 2.01
C GLU A 49 -14.18 15.03 2.04
N GLY A 50 -12.88 14.81 1.91
CA GLY A 50 -11.86 15.83 1.72
C GLY A 50 -11.89 16.53 0.36
N GLY A 51 -12.82 16.17 -0.54
CA GLY A 51 -13.00 16.80 -1.85
C GLY A 51 -12.29 16.09 -3.01
N ALA A 52 -11.79 14.87 -2.82
CA ALA A 52 -11.26 14.06 -3.92
C ALA A 52 -12.37 13.78 -4.94
N THR A 53 -12.03 13.95 -6.21
CA THR A 53 -12.93 13.69 -7.34
C THR A 53 -12.52 12.45 -8.11
N GLU A 54 -11.23 12.12 -8.05
CA GLU A 54 -10.60 10.97 -8.70
C GLU A 54 -9.64 10.30 -7.73
N ILE A 55 -9.73 8.97 -7.63
CA ILE A 55 -8.90 8.17 -6.74
C ILE A 55 -8.35 6.98 -7.53
N VAL A 56 -7.05 6.78 -7.45
CA VAL A 56 -6.36 5.61 -7.99
C VAL A 56 -5.69 4.88 -6.84
N VAL A 57 -5.97 3.58 -6.73
CA VAL A 57 -5.37 2.68 -5.76
C VAL A 57 -4.29 1.86 -6.46
N TYR A 58 -3.16 1.64 -5.80
CA TYR A 58 -2.14 0.70 -6.23
C TYR A 58 -1.86 -0.31 -5.12
N ASP A 59 -2.15 -1.57 -5.40
CA ASP A 59 -1.88 -2.71 -4.53
C ASP A 59 -0.42 -3.17 -4.69
N MET A 60 0.39 -2.89 -3.67
CA MET A 60 1.84 -3.10 -3.68
C MET A 60 2.27 -4.40 -3.00
N HIS A 61 1.35 -5.06 -2.28
CA HIS A 61 1.71 -6.18 -1.43
C HIS A 61 1.90 -7.48 -2.25
N TYR A 62 3.03 -8.18 -2.07
CA TYR A 62 3.41 -9.37 -2.86
C TYR A 62 3.15 -9.23 -4.37
N TYR A 63 2.06 -9.85 -4.84
CA TYR A 63 1.68 -9.96 -6.24
C TYR A 63 0.71 -8.86 -6.67
N GLY A 64 0.32 -7.94 -5.77
CA GLY A 64 -0.69 -6.91 -6.02
C GLY A 64 -2.08 -7.50 -6.28
N LEU A 65 -2.45 -8.57 -5.57
CA LEU A 65 -3.71 -9.33 -5.74
C LEU A 65 -4.51 -9.43 -4.44
N ASN A 66 -4.38 -8.43 -3.58
CA ASN A 66 -4.88 -8.41 -2.20
C ASN A 66 -6.22 -7.69 -2.13
N VAL A 67 -6.42 -6.63 -2.91
CA VAL A 67 -7.71 -5.95 -3.00
C VAL A 67 -8.78 -6.88 -3.58
N ILE A 68 -9.96 -6.89 -2.97
CA ILE A 68 -11.14 -7.60 -3.45
C ILE A 68 -11.93 -6.66 -4.36
N LEU A 69 -11.84 -6.86 -5.67
CA LEU A 69 -12.38 -5.93 -6.67
C LEU A 69 -13.88 -5.62 -6.49
N ASN A 70 -14.68 -6.61 -6.10
CA ASN A 70 -16.13 -6.45 -5.90
C ASN A 70 -16.50 -5.71 -4.61
N GLU A 71 -15.54 -5.51 -3.70
CA GLU A 71 -15.73 -4.78 -2.44
C GLU A 71 -15.07 -3.40 -2.48
N LEU A 72 -14.28 -3.10 -3.52
CA LEU A 72 -13.62 -1.81 -3.67
C LEU A 72 -14.67 -0.71 -3.88
N HIS A 73 -14.50 0.40 -3.16
CA HIS A 73 -15.38 1.55 -3.28
C HIS A 73 -15.50 2.00 -4.76
N PRO A 74 -16.73 2.15 -5.31
CA PRO A 74 -16.96 2.29 -6.76
C PRO A 74 -16.42 3.58 -7.38
N ARG A 75 -15.98 4.54 -6.55
CA ARG A 75 -15.33 5.79 -7.00
C ARG A 75 -13.81 5.66 -7.20
N ALA A 76 -13.21 4.54 -6.81
CA ALA A 76 -11.79 4.28 -7.02
C ALA A 76 -11.55 3.45 -8.30
N LYS A 77 -10.41 3.72 -8.93
CA LYS A 77 -9.79 2.83 -9.92
C LYS A 77 -8.63 2.11 -9.26
N ILE A 78 -8.25 0.93 -9.75
CA ILE A 78 -7.17 0.14 -9.15
C ILE A 78 -6.16 -0.36 -10.18
N ILE A 79 -4.90 -0.37 -9.76
CA ILE A 79 -3.78 -1.08 -10.40
C ILE A 79 -3.52 -2.35 -9.58
N MET A 80 -3.59 -3.51 -10.22
CA MET A 80 -3.40 -4.84 -9.61
C MET A 80 -2.36 -5.63 -10.40
N GLY A 81 -1.81 -6.69 -9.78
CA GLY A 81 -0.93 -7.66 -10.43
C GLY A 81 0.55 -7.24 -10.48
N ASN A 82 0.94 -6.21 -9.73
CA ASN A 82 2.31 -5.66 -9.66
C ASN A 82 2.97 -5.53 -11.05
N PRO A 83 2.38 -4.73 -11.96
CA PRO A 83 2.88 -4.62 -13.33
C PRO A 83 4.26 -3.98 -13.37
N HIS A 84 5.17 -4.55 -14.18
CA HIS A 84 6.52 -4.00 -14.38
C HIS A 84 6.53 -2.55 -14.88
N VAL A 85 5.47 -2.15 -15.61
CA VAL A 85 5.28 -0.78 -16.08
C VAL A 85 3.83 -0.39 -15.77
N VAL A 86 3.66 0.62 -14.93
CA VAL A 86 2.36 1.26 -14.73
C VAL A 86 2.14 2.26 -15.88
N PRO A 87 1.00 2.18 -16.60
CA PRO A 87 0.68 3.15 -17.65
C PRO A 87 0.71 4.58 -17.11
N PRO A 88 1.29 5.57 -17.82
CA PRO A 88 1.44 6.95 -17.32
C PRO A 88 0.14 7.60 -16.82
N GLU A 89 -1.00 7.24 -17.40
CA GLU A 89 -2.33 7.73 -17.03
C GLU A 89 -2.81 7.26 -15.64
N LEU A 90 -2.34 6.08 -15.20
CA LEU A 90 -2.63 5.51 -13.90
C LEU A 90 -1.47 5.73 -12.91
N GLY A 91 -0.23 5.81 -13.40
CA GLY A 91 0.96 6.02 -12.58
C GLY A 91 0.97 7.38 -11.88
N LEU A 92 1.68 7.44 -10.76
CA LEU A 92 1.87 8.68 -10.00
C LEU A 92 2.63 9.71 -10.87
N ASN A 93 2.11 10.94 -10.91
CA ASN A 93 2.66 12.04 -11.70
C ASN A 93 2.16 13.39 -11.16
N GLY A 94 2.60 14.51 -11.75
CA GLY A 94 2.25 15.86 -11.29
C GLY A 94 0.75 16.25 -11.37
N SER A 95 -0.13 15.40 -11.90
CA SER A 95 -1.59 15.65 -11.87
C SER A 95 -2.24 15.32 -10.53
N TYR A 96 -1.56 14.55 -9.67
CA TYR A 96 -2.05 14.21 -8.33
C TYR A 96 -1.77 15.34 -7.34
N GLN A 97 -2.70 15.60 -6.42
CA GLN A 97 -2.55 16.60 -5.36
C GLN A 97 -2.01 16.00 -4.06
N GLY A 98 -1.97 14.68 -3.96
CA GLY A 98 -1.46 13.98 -2.80
C GLY A 98 -1.42 12.48 -3.00
N MET A 99 -0.63 11.84 -2.15
CA MET A 99 -0.52 10.40 -2.03
C MET A 99 -0.83 9.99 -0.59
N MET A 100 -1.53 8.87 -0.42
CA MET A 100 -1.75 8.21 0.86
C MET A 100 -1.10 6.83 0.81
N MET A 101 -0.42 6.44 1.89
CA MET A 101 0.12 5.10 2.08
C MET A 101 -0.68 4.44 3.20
N VAL A 102 -1.43 3.39 2.87
CA VAL A 102 -2.36 2.69 3.77
C VAL A 102 -1.84 1.29 4.02
N GLY A 103 -1.79 0.86 5.28
CA GLY A 103 -1.31 -0.48 5.62
C GLY A 103 0.21 -0.68 5.54
N TYR A 104 0.99 0.40 5.41
CA TYR A 104 2.44 0.33 5.41
C TYR A 104 3.02 0.08 6.81
N HIS A 105 4.21 -0.51 6.84
CA HIS A 105 4.91 -0.91 8.06
C HIS A 105 6.28 -0.24 8.21
N ALA A 106 6.93 -0.49 9.35
CA ALA A 106 8.27 0.00 9.60
C ALA A 106 9.31 -0.68 8.71
N MET A 107 10.40 0.04 8.42
CA MET A 107 11.53 -0.48 7.64
C MET A 107 12.28 -1.60 8.37
N ALA A 108 13.10 -2.35 7.63
CA ALA A 108 13.93 -3.42 8.16
C ALA A 108 14.80 -2.95 9.34
N GLU A 109 15.06 -3.86 10.28
CA GLU A 109 15.86 -3.62 11.48
C GLU A 109 15.30 -2.55 12.46
N THR A 110 14.07 -2.08 12.25
CA THR A 110 13.39 -1.21 13.22
C THR A 110 13.06 -1.99 14.50
N LYS A 111 13.79 -1.71 15.58
CA LYS A 111 13.63 -2.41 16.85
C LYS A 111 12.23 -2.23 17.45
N GLY A 112 11.57 -3.35 17.76
CA GLY A 112 10.26 -3.37 18.42
C GLY A 112 9.08 -3.09 17.50
N ALA A 113 9.32 -2.88 16.20
CA ALA A 113 8.24 -2.75 15.23
C ALA A 113 7.58 -4.10 14.94
N LEU A 114 6.32 -4.04 14.51
CA LEU A 114 5.56 -5.16 14.02
C LEU A 114 5.87 -5.38 12.53
N LEU A 115 6.23 -6.62 12.17
CA LEU A 115 6.53 -7.05 10.80
C LEU A 115 7.55 -6.18 10.02
N PRO A 116 8.67 -5.72 10.62
CA PRO A 116 9.59 -4.80 9.96
C PRO A 116 10.37 -5.47 8.83
N HIS A 117 10.31 -4.91 7.64
CA HIS A 117 11.13 -5.29 6.49
C HIS A 117 11.19 -4.15 5.46
N THR A 118 11.87 -4.35 4.32
CA THR A 118 11.96 -3.35 3.25
C THR A 118 12.01 -4.03 1.89
N TYR A 119 10.88 -4.08 1.19
CA TYR A 119 10.58 -4.74 -0.09
C TYR A 119 10.78 -6.26 -0.10
N ALA A 120 11.91 -6.74 0.42
CA ALA A 120 12.26 -8.13 0.58
C ALA A 120 12.70 -8.42 2.02
N LEU A 121 12.40 -9.62 2.51
CA LEU A 121 12.72 -10.02 3.89
C LEU A 121 14.22 -10.10 4.19
N ASP A 122 15.06 -10.27 3.16
CA ASP A 122 16.52 -10.33 3.26
C ASP A 122 17.19 -8.96 3.10
N MET A 123 16.45 -7.93 2.69
CA MET A 123 16.96 -6.56 2.61
C MET A 123 17.06 -5.95 4.01
N LYS A 124 18.28 -5.57 4.40
CA LYS A 124 18.58 -5.04 5.74
C LYS A 124 18.60 -3.52 5.82
N SER A 125 18.84 -2.86 4.70
CA SER A 125 18.90 -1.40 4.63
C SER A 125 18.80 -0.95 3.18
N LEU A 126 18.07 0.13 2.95
CA LEU A 126 18.01 0.83 1.67
C LEU A 126 18.44 2.29 1.90
N TYR A 127 19.29 2.81 1.02
CA TYR A 127 19.75 4.20 1.11
C TYR A 127 19.44 4.96 -0.17
N LEU A 128 18.79 6.12 -0.02
CA LEU A 128 18.64 7.09 -1.09
C LEU A 128 19.54 8.29 -0.79
N ASN A 129 20.56 8.52 -1.62
CA ASN A 129 21.54 9.60 -1.45
C ASN A 129 22.16 9.65 -0.02
N GLY A 130 22.43 8.48 0.56
CA GLY A 130 23.01 8.34 1.90
C GLY A 130 22.01 8.44 3.06
N VAL A 131 20.72 8.66 2.78
CA VAL A 131 19.66 8.65 3.80
C VAL A 131 19.06 7.24 3.89
N LEU A 132 19.08 6.64 5.07
CA LEU A 132 18.44 5.35 5.35
C LEU A 132 16.91 5.50 5.19
N MET A 133 16.31 4.64 4.39
CA MET A 133 14.87 4.62 4.11
C MET A 133 14.34 3.19 4.14
N GLY A 134 13.04 3.06 4.41
CA GLY A 134 12.26 1.91 4.02
C GLY A 134 11.36 2.23 2.84
N GLU A 135 10.36 1.39 2.63
CA GLU A 135 9.37 1.54 1.56
C GLU A 135 8.64 2.88 1.64
N ILE A 136 8.12 3.24 2.82
CA ILE A 136 7.47 4.56 3.05
C ILE A 136 8.35 5.72 2.57
N GLY A 137 9.64 5.67 2.87
CA GLY A 137 10.58 6.73 2.51
C GLY A 137 10.87 6.77 1.01
N LEU A 138 11.04 5.60 0.38
CA LEU A 138 11.30 5.54 -1.06
C LEU A 138 10.06 5.96 -1.86
N GLU A 139 8.87 5.47 -1.51
CA GLU A 139 7.63 5.85 -2.19
C GLU A 139 7.33 7.35 -2.02
N ALA A 140 7.57 7.91 -0.82
CA ALA A 140 7.45 9.35 -0.60
C ALA A 140 8.45 10.15 -1.46
N ALA A 141 9.67 9.64 -1.67
CA ALA A 141 10.67 10.28 -2.51
C ALA A 141 10.34 10.17 -4.01
N ILE A 142 9.62 9.14 -4.45
CA ILE A 142 9.08 9.04 -5.81
C ILE A 142 7.94 10.05 -6.03
N ALA A 143 7.17 10.32 -4.98
CA ALA A 143 6.02 11.22 -5.04
C ALA A 143 6.37 12.71 -5.08
N GLY A 144 7.49 13.13 -4.48
CA GLY A 144 7.89 14.54 -4.31
C GLY A 144 8.93 15.01 -5.31
#